data_AF-A0A661PI50-F1
#
_entry.id   AF-A0A661PI50-F1
#
_cell.length_a   1.000
_cell.length_b   1.000
_cell.length_c   1.000
_cell.angle_alpha   90.00
_cell.angle_beta   90.00
_cell.angle_gamma   90.00
#
_symmetry.space_group_name_H-M   'P 1'
#
loop_
_entity.id
_entity.type
_entity.pdbx_description
1 polymer ?
#
loop_
_entity_poly.entity_id
_entity_poly.type
_entity_poly.pdbx_seq_one_letter_code
_entity_poly.pdbx_strand_id
1 'polypeptide(L)'
;MTSEIFSKRYFLLPRANIGHLRFILESYDGLAFARTLDKRLGLVEIAYSPSRACDVELLLNELVTEAGLQEVDRPELIPTL
;
A
#
# COMPACT_ATOMS: atom_id res chain seq x y z
N MET A 1 -8.07 -16.41 19.27
CA MET A 1 -7.09 -15.90 18.28
C MET A 1 -7.72 -14.69 17.64
N THR A 2 -7.22 -13.49 17.90
CA THR A 2 -7.66 -12.29 17.18
C THR A 2 -7.17 -12.41 15.75
N SER A 3 -8.05 -12.79 14.83
CA SER A 3 -7.78 -12.71 13.41
C SER A 3 -7.45 -11.25 13.07
N GLU A 4 -6.28 -10.99 12.50
CA GLU A 4 -5.97 -9.65 12.00
C GLU A 4 -7.02 -9.26 10.96
N ILE A 5 -7.67 -8.11 11.17
CA ILE A 5 -8.77 -7.64 10.32
C ILE A 5 -8.22 -7.22 8.93
N PHE A 6 -6.94 -6.82 8.88
CA PHE A 6 -6.26 -6.40 7.66
C PHE A 6 -4.83 -6.94 7.61
N SER A 7 -4.45 -7.46 6.44
CA SER A 7 -3.05 -7.64 6.04
C SER A 7 -2.46 -6.29 5.65
N LYS A 8 -1.19 -6.05 5.98
CA LYS A 8 -0.51 -4.78 5.70
C LYS A 8 0.83 -5.02 5.01
N ARG A 9 1.10 -4.22 3.98
CA ARG A 9 2.37 -4.19 3.24
C ARG A 9 2.86 -2.74 3.14
N TYR A 10 4.16 -2.55 3.00
CA TYR A 10 4.79 -1.23 3.02
C TYR A 10 5.62 -1.03 1.77
N PHE A 11 5.50 0.15 1.18
CA PHE A 11 6.16 0.47 -0.08
C PHE A 11 6.78 1.86 -0.05
N LEU A 12 7.93 1.99 -0.71
CA LEU A 12 8.45 3.26 -1.18
C LEU A 12 8.01 3.48 -2.63
N LEU A 13 7.66 4.72 -2.96
CA LEU A 13 7.39 5.12 -4.33
C LEU A 13 7.77 6.59 -4.57
N PRO A 14 8.00 7.01 -5.83
CA PRO A 14 8.19 8.41 -6.16
C PRO A 14 7.05 9.27 -5.59
N ARG A 15 7.38 10.37 -4.94
CA ARG A 15 6.38 11.24 -4.26
C ARG A 15 5.26 11.70 -5.20
N ALA A 16 5.59 11.93 -6.47
CA ALA A 16 4.64 12.30 -7.52
C ALA A 16 3.60 11.20 -7.80
N ASN A 17 3.93 9.93 -7.53
CA ASN A 17 3.08 8.78 -7.79
C ASN A 17 2.15 8.43 -6.63
N ILE A 18 2.28 9.07 -5.45
CA ILE A 18 1.39 8.81 -4.29
C ILE A 18 -0.07 9.06 -4.67
N GLY A 19 -0.37 10.16 -5.38
CA GLY A 19 -1.72 10.47 -5.83
C GLY A 19 -2.24 9.45 -6.85
N HIS A 20 -1.38 9.02 -7.77
CA HIS A 20 -1.72 8.02 -8.79
C HIS A 20 -2.02 6.65 -8.17
N LEU A 21 -1.17 6.18 -7.24
CA LEU A 21 -1.41 4.93 -6.49
C LEU A 21 -2.77 4.96 -5.79
N ARG A 22 -3.08 6.06 -5.09
CA ARG A 22 -4.36 6.21 -4.40
C ARG A 22 -5.54 6.17 -5.36
N PHE A 23 -5.45 6.89 -6.48
CA PHE A 23 -6.47 6.88 -7.51
C PHE A 23 -6.76 5.47 -8.03
N ILE A 24 -5.70 4.68 -8.29
CA ILE A 24 -5.86 3.29 -8.72
C ILE A 24 -6.57 2.48 -7.64
N LEU A 25 -6.05 2.45 -6.40
CA LEU A 25 -6.62 1.63 -5.33
C LEU A 25 -8.08 2.01 -5.01
N GLU A 26 -8.40 3.30 -4.98
CA GLU A 26 -9.75 3.82 -4.74
C GLU A 26 -10.73 3.43 -5.88
N SER A 27 -10.23 3.14 -7.09
CA SER A 27 -11.03 2.68 -8.23
C SER A 27 -11.48 1.22 -8.13
N TYR A 28 -10.85 0.41 -7.27
CA TYR A 28 -11.18 -1.02 -7.07
C TYR A 28 -12.20 -1.26 -5.93
N ASP A 29 -12.99 -0.24 -5.57
CA ASP A 29 -14.09 -0.32 -4.58
C ASP A 29 -13.75 -1.14 -3.31
N GLY A 30 -12.82 -0.61 -2.51
CA GLY A 30 -12.46 -1.19 -1.22
C GLY A 30 -11.60 -2.46 -1.28
N LEU A 31 -11.01 -2.77 -2.44
CA LEU A 31 -10.05 -3.87 -2.59
C LEU A 31 -8.84 -3.72 -1.65
N ALA A 32 -8.25 -2.52 -1.62
CA ALA A 32 -7.16 -2.16 -0.70
C ALA A 32 -7.16 -0.67 -0.38
N PHE A 33 -6.57 -0.29 0.74
CA PHE A 33 -6.51 1.08 1.24
C PHE A 33 -5.06 1.52 1.40
N ALA A 34 -4.71 2.70 0.89
CA ALA A 34 -3.38 3.27 1.08
C ALA A 34 -3.40 4.36 2.16
N ARG A 35 -2.40 4.31 3.05
CA ARG A 35 -2.08 5.36 4.01
C ARG A 35 -0.66 5.84 3.79
N THR A 36 -0.48 7.13 3.53
CA THR A 36 0.88 7.71 3.47
C THR A 36 1.44 7.84 4.88
N LEU A 37 2.53 7.13 5.16
CA LEU A 37 3.23 7.19 6.45
C LEU A 37 4.28 8.31 6.47
N ASP A 38 5.00 8.51 5.35
CA ASP A 38 5.93 9.62 5.19
C ASP A 38 5.89 10.15 3.75
N LYS A 39 5.34 11.36 3.59
CA LYS A 39 5.22 12.03 2.29
C LYS A 39 6.56 12.51 1.71
N ARG A 40 7.60 12.69 2.54
CA ARG A 40 8.95 13.11 2.10
C ARG A 40 9.71 11.93 1.53
N LEU A 41 9.60 10.76 2.18
CA LEU A 41 10.22 9.52 1.71
C LEU A 41 9.39 8.82 0.62
N GLY A 42 8.10 9.13 0.52
CA GLY A 42 7.18 8.35 -0.30
C GLY A 42 6.88 6.99 0.31
N LEU A 43 6.84 6.92 1.65
CA LEU A 43 6.52 5.69 2.36
C LEU A 43 5.00 5.58 2.53
N VAL A 44 4.44 4.47 2.04
CA VAL A 44 3.02 4.16 2.13
C VAL A 44 2.80 2.78 2.75
N GLU A 45 1.72 2.66 3.51
CA GLU A 45 1.13 1.41 3.97
C GLU A 45 -0.05 1.08 3.07
N ILE A 46 -0.14 -0.16 2.61
CA ILE A 46 -1.29 -0.70 1.89
C ILE A 46 -1.93 -1.78 2.77
N ALA A 47 -3.19 -1.57 3.12
CA ALA A 47 -3.97 -2.47 3.98
C ALA A 47 -5.13 -3.10 3.20
N TYR A 48 -5.37 -4.39 3.38
CA TYR A 48 -6.44 -5.12 2.68
C TYR A 48 -6.95 -6.30 3.50
N SER A 49 -8.18 -6.73 3.23
CA SER A 49 -8.73 -7.92 3.91
C SER A 49 -7.97 -9.17 3.46
N PRO A 50 -7.59 -10.09 4.38
CA PRO A 50 -6.97 -11.35 4.00
C PRO A 50 -7.78 -12.16 2.97
N SER A 51 -9.12 -12.02 2.99
CA SER A 51 -10.03 -12.66 2.02
C SER A 51 -9.85 -12.19 0.57
N ARG A 52 -9.19 -11.04 0.36
CA ARG A 52 -8.92 -10.45 -0.95
C ARG A 52 -7.43 -10.50 -1.35
N ALA A 53 -6.61 -11.25 -0.62
CA ALA A 53 -5.15 -11.25 -0.81
C ALA A 53 -4.73 -11.56 -2.25
N CYS A 54 -5.37 -12.53 -2.90
CA CYS A 54 -5.04 -12.92 -4.28
C CYS A 54 -5.17 -11.74 -5.25
N ASP A 55 -6.32 -11.07 -5.25
CA ASP A 55 -6.59 -9.93 -6.14
C ASP A 55 -5.66 -8.75 -5.86
N VAL A 56 -5.37 -8.50 -4.58
CA VAL A 56 -4.44 -7.43 -4.18
C VAL A 56 -3.02 -7.74 -4.59
N GLU A 57 -2.56 -8.98 -4.44
CA GLU A 57 -1.21 -9.38 -4.85
C GLU A 57 -0.99 -9.23 -6.35
N LEU A 58 -1.99 -9.61 -7.16
CA LEU A 58 -1.96 -9.38 -8.60
C LEU A 58 -1.83 -7.88 -8.92
N LEU A 59 -2.66 -7.04 -8.31
CA LEU A 59 -2.62 -5.59 -8.52
C LEU A 59 -1.27 -4.98 -8.09
N LEU A 60 -0.75 -5.37 -6.93
CA LEU A 60 0.52 -4.86 -6.42
C LEU A 60 1.71 -5.25 -7.30
N ASN A 61 1.71 -6.47 -7.87
CA ASN A 61 2.77 -6.92 -8.78
C ASN A 61 2.80 -6.09 -10.07
N GLU A 62 1.65 -5.72 -10.62
CA GLU A 62 1.58 -4.81 -11.78
C GLU A 62 2.08 -3.40 -11.39
N LEU A 63 1.66 -2.89 -10.23
CA LEU A 63 2.07 -1.56 -9.74
C LEU A 63 3.57 -1.43 -9.43
N VAL A 64 4.23 -2.51 -9.01
CA VAL A 64 5.70 -2.55 -8.88
C VAL A 64 6.37 -2.22 -10.21
N THR A 65 5.83 -2.73 -11.32
CA THR A 65 6.37 -2.53 -12.66
C THR A 65 6.01 -1.17 -13.25
N GLU A 66 4.74 -0.74 -13.09
CA GLU A 66 4.22 0.47 -13.73
C GLU A 66 4.49 1.77 -12.96
N ALA A 67 4.35 1.73 -11.63
CA ALA A 67 4.37 2.92 -10.77
C ALA A 67 5.66 3.04 -9.93
N GLY A 68 6.58 2.08 -10.06
CA GLY A 68 7.85 2.05 -9.34
C GLY A 68 7.69 1.82 -7.85
N LEU A 69 6.71 1.00 -7.44
CA LEU A 69 6.58 0.57 -6.06
C LEU A 69 7.77 -0.34 -5.70
N GLN A 70 8.42 -0.03 -4.58
CA GLN A 70 9.45 -0.87 -3.99
C GLN A 70 8.97 -1.33 -2.62
N GLU A 71 8.78 -2.64 -2.46
CA GLU A 71 8.41 -3.20 -1.15
C GLU A 71 9.55 -3.02 -0.14
N VAL A 72 9.17 -2.70 1.09
CA VAL A 72 10.07 -2.56 2.23
C VAL A 72 9.48 -3.26 3.44
N ASP A 73 10.35 -3.60 4.39
CA ASP A 73 9.91 -4.10 5.68
C ASP A 73 9.06 -3.07 6.43
N ARG A 74 8.28 -3.57 7.40
CA ARG A 74 7.52 -2.72 8.29
C ARG A 74 8.45 -1.70 8.95
N PRO A 75 8.17 -0.39 8.83
CA PRO A 75 8.97 0.63 9.49
C PRO A 75 8.83 0.49 11.02
N GLU A 76 9.96 0.49 11.73
CA GLU A 76 9.99 0.44 13.20
C GLU A 76 9.37 1.69 13.82
N LEU A 77 9.53 2.84 13.15
CA LEU A 77 8.97 4.13 13.53
C LEU A 77 7.98 4.58 12.45
N ILE A 78 6.70 4.61 12.80
CA ILE A 78 5.69 5.31 12.00
C ILE A 78 5.65 6.75 12.50
N PRO A 79 6.03 7.76 11.69
CA PRO A 79 5.89 9.15 12.09
C PRO A 79 4.44 9.43 12.46
N THR A 80 4.20 9.88 13.68
CA THR A 80 2.92 10.48 14.05
C THR A 80 2.79 11.83 13.36
N LEU A 81 1.71 11.99 12.58
CA LEU A 81 1.35 13.21 11.85
C LEU A 81 1.40 14.47 12.73
#